data_AF-A0A969Z348-F1
#
_entry.id   AF-A0A969Z348-F1
#
_cell.length_a   1.000
_cell.length_b   1.000
_cell.length_c   1.000
_cell.angle_alpha   90.00
_cell.angle_beta   90.00
_cell.angle_gamma   90.00
#
_symmetry.space_group_name_H-M   'P 1'
#
loop_
_entity.id
_entity.type
_entity.pdbx_description
1 polymer ?
#
loop_
_entity_poly.entity_id
_entity_poly.type
_entity_poly.pdbx_seq_one_letter_code
_entity_poly.pdbx_strand_id
1 'polypeptide(L)'
;MEEKSIEEQVMIKAGQARKLAKYMSSTQDLVEEQIQKAFMRGDFDNLEGAGKPLNLYENPYEPSELRMTFRILKNNDFAPYWIELGKEIDGDFEKLAQEVEYFKKYTLIILREKPSSQRFKRYERKKANFYREIRSLLNDISHKITDYNLHCPTFREGRANIMVDERMYQVIREIEQVIEGNIYP
;
A
#
# COMPACT_ATOMS: atom_id res chain seq x y z
N MET A 1 61.59 -10.92 -15.41
CA MET A 1 60.22 -10.42 -15.17
C MET A 1 60.13 -9.08 -15.88
N GLU A 2 59.50 -9.03 -17.05
CA GLU A 2 59.32 -7.78 -17.79
C GLU A 2 58.27 -6.94 -17.06
N GLU A 3 58.71 -5.85 -16.41
CA GLU A 3 57.83 -4.84 -15.86
C GLU A 3 57.08 -4.20 -17.02
N LYS A 4 55.77 -4.47 -17.12
CA LYS A 4 54.89 -3.83 -18.10
C LYS A 4 55.08 -2.31 -18.04
N SER A 5 55.30 -1.68 -19.20
CA SER A 5 55.52 -0.24 -19.32
C SER A 5 54.41 0.52 -18.58
N ILE A 6 54.78 1.60 -17.89
CA ILE A 6 53.86 2.44 -17.10
C ILE A 6 52.66 2.87 -17.96
N GLU A 7 52.87 3.12 -19.25
CA GLU A 7 51.82 3.47 -20.21
C GLU A 7 50.83 2.33 -20.43
N GLU A 8 51.32 1.10 -20.52
CA GLU A 8 50.49 -0.10 -20.69
C GLU A 8 49.66 -0.37 -19.42
N GLN A 9 50.24 -0.12 -18.24
CA GLN A 9 49.52 -0.20 -16.95
C GLN A 9 48.44 0.88 -16.83
N VAL A 10 48.72 2.12 -17.28
CA VAL A 10 47.75 3.22 -17.29
C VAL A 10 46.59 2.92 -18.25
N MET A 11 46.87 2.40 -19.44
CA MET A 11 45.85 2.01 -20.41
C MET A 11 44.96 0.88 -19.92
N ILE A 12 45.53 -0.14 -19.26
CA ILE A 12 44.77 -1.24 -18.66
C ILE A 12 43.89 -0.72 -17.50
N LYS A 13 44.41 0.15 -16.63
CA LYS A 13 43.62 0.76 -15.54
C LYS A 13 42.49 1.64 -16.05
N ALA A 14 42.72 2.43 -17.11
CA ALA A 14 41.69 3.25 -17.73
C ALA A 14 40.57 2.39 -18.37
N GLY A 15 40.93 1.28 -19.02
CA GLY A 15 39.97 0.31 -19.56
C GLY A 15 39.14 -0.38 -18.47
N GLN A 16 39.77 -0.78 -17.37
CA GLN A 16 39.10 -1.38 -16.22
C GLN A 16 38.17 -0.38 -15.50
N ALA A 17 38.60 0.88 -15.32
CA ALA A 17 37.79 1.94 -14.73
C ALA A 17 36.53 2.23 -15.55
N ARG A 18 36.62 2.24 -16.89
CA ARG A 18 35.45 2.38 -17.78
C ARG A 18 34.48 1.20 -17.67
N LYS A 19 35.01 -0.03 -17.59
CA LYS A 19 34.19 -1.24 -17.45
C LYS A 19 33.47 -1.27 -16.08
N LEU A 20 34.16 -0.83 -15.03
CA LEU A 20 33.61 -0.69 -13.68
C LEU A 20 32.56 0.42 -13.62
N ALA A 21 32.82 1.60 -14.19
CA ALA A 21 31.85 2.70 -14.26
C ALA A 21 30.56 2.30 -15.00
N LYS A 22 30.67 1.50 -16.07
CA LYS A 22 29.52 0.93 -16.79
C LYS A 22 28.72 -0.09 -15.95
N TYR A 23 29.36 -0.74 -14.99
CA TYR A 23 28.73 -1.68 -14.06
C TYR A 23 28.20 -0.99 -12.78
N MET A 24 28.73 0.20 -12.45
CA MET A 24 28.33 1.04 -11.33
C MET A 24 27.20 2.02 -11.68
N SER A 25 26.99 2.28 -12.97
CA SER A 25 25.85 3.05 -13.48
C SER A 25 24.59 2.21 -13.32
N SER A 26 23.60 2.75 -12.60
CA SER A 26 22.31 2.08 -12.41
C SER A 26 21.65 1.85 -13.77
N THR A 27 20.84 0.81 -13.91
CA THR A 27 19.97 0.64 -15.09
C THR A 27 19.16 1.91 -15.38
N GLN A 28 18.80 2.68 -14.35
CA GLN A 28 18.14 3.97 -14.49
C GLN A 28 19.00 5.01 -15.21
N ASP A 29 20.29 5.12 -14.86
CA ASP A 29 21.20 6.10 -15.46
C ASP A 29 21.44 5.79 -16.95
N LEU A 30 21.56 4.50 -17.29
CA LEU A 30 21.72 4.05 -18.67
C LEU A 30 20.46 4.31 -19.51
N VAL A 31 19.27 4.12 -18.93
CA VAL A 31 17.99 4.44 -19.59
C VAL A 31 17.85 5.95 -19.79
N GLU A 32 18.18 6.76 -18.79
CA GLU A 32 18.15 8.22 -18.86
C GLU A 32 19.08 8.76 -19.95
N GLU A 33 20.32 8.25 -20.03
CA GLU A 33 21.28 8.66 -21.08
C GLU A 33 20.74 8.34 -22.49
N GLN A 34 20.01 7.23 -22.65
CA GLN A 34 19.39 6.88 -23.94
C GLN A 34 18.20 7.78 -24.29
N ILE A 35 17.35 8.10 -23.31
CA ILE A 35 16.22 9.02 -23.50
C ILE A 35 16.75 10.40 -23.93
N GLN A 36 17.79 10.91 -23.26
CA GLN A 36 18.39 12.20 -23.60
C GLN A 36 19.01 12.20 -25.00
N LYS A 37 19.72 11.14 -25.39
CA LYS A 37 20.24 11.01 -26.76
C LYS A 37 19.12 11.01 -27.80
N ALA A 38 18.02 10.31 -27.54
CA ALA A 38 16.86 10.31 -28.42
C ALA A 38 16.19 11.70 -28.51
N PHE A 39 16.11 12.42 -27.39
CA PHE A 39 15.65 13.81 -27.37
C PHE A 39 16.56 14.74 -28.21
N MET A 40 17.88 14.64 -28.06
CA MET A 40 18.82 15.45 -28.85
C MET A 40 18.79 15.14 -30.35
N ARG A 41 18.42 13.92 -30.74
CA ARG A 41 18.25 13.53 -32.15
C ARG A 41 16.93 14.02 -32.75
N GLY A 42 16.03 14.59 -31.94
CA GLY A 42 14.69 14.95 -32.38
C GLY A 42 13.78 13.73 -32.57
N ASP A 43 14.10 12.58 -31.98
CA ASP A 43 13.28 11.35 -32.10
C ASP A 43 11.87 11.52 -31.48
N PHE A 44 11.69 12.56 -30.65
CA PHE A 44 10.41 12.97 -30.06
C PHE A 44 9.74 14.15 -30.79
N ASP A 45 10.37 14.69 -31.83
CA ASP A 45 9.77 15.76 -32.64
C ASP A 45 8.70 15.15 -33.56
N ASN A 46 7.53 15.80 -33.66
CA ASN A 46 6.40 15.35 -34.48
C ASN A 46 5.83 13.96 -34.12
N LEU A 47 5.87 13.56 -32.85
CA LEU A 47 5.14 12.37 -32.40
C LEU A 47 3.66 12.43 -32.80
N GLU A 48 3.09 11.26 -33.10
CA GLU A 48 1.66 11.15 -33.36
C GLU A 48 0.87 11.64 -32.14
N GLY A 49 0.06 12.68 -32.34
CA GLY A 49 -0.70 13.33 -31.27
C GLY A 49 0.00 14.49 -30.56
N ALA A 50 1.24 14.85 -30.93
CA ALA A 50 1.92 16.02 -30.39
C ALA A 50 1.08 17.30 -30.59
N GLY A 51 0.86 18.06 -29.50
CA GLY A 51 0.07 19.28 -29.49
C GLY A 51 -1.45 19.08 -29.60
N LYS A 52 -1.94 17.85 -29.74
CA LYS A 52 -3.38 17.55 -29.72
C LYS A 52 -3.84 17.25 -28.29
N PRO A 53 -5.08 17.65 -27.90
CA PRO A 53 -5.62 17.27 -26.61
C PRO A 53 -5.75 15.74 -26.50
N LEU A 54 -5.39 15.19 -25.34
CA LEU A 54 -5.57 13.77 -25.07
C LEU A 54 -7.06 13.40 -25.13
N ASN A 55 -7.39 12.34 -25.85
CA ASN A 55 -8.73 11.77 -25.83
C ASN A 55 -8.92 10.96 -24.54
N LEU A 56 -9.42 11.62 -23.50
CA LEU A 56 -9.75 10.99 -22.21
C LEU A 56 -11.21 10.51 -22.15
N TYR A 57 -11.93 10.52 -23.29
CA TYR A 57 -13.34 10.15 -23.34
C TYR A 57 -13.56 8.64 -23.24
N GLU A 58 -12.64 7.84 -23.79
CA GLU A 58 -12.70 6.38 -23.70
C GLU A 58 -11.48 5.84 -22.99
N ASN A 59 -11.70 5.05 -21.94
CA ASN A 59 -10.65 4.25 -21.34
C ASN A 59 -10.51 2.96 -22.17
N PRO A 60 -9.38 2.74 -22.88
CA PRO A 60 -9.19 1.53 -23.68
C PRO A 60 -9.12 0.25 -22.84
N TYR A 61 -8.88 0.38 -21.53
CA TYR A 61 -8.83 -0.73 -20.58
C TYR A 61 -10.19 -1.03 -19.94
N GLU A 62 -11.23 -0.29 -20.30
CA GLU A 62 -12.59 -0.52 -19.80
C GLU A 62 -13.34 -1.52 -20.70
N PRO A 63 -14.03 -2.53 -20.10
CA PRO A 63 -14.91 -3.41 -20.84
C PRO A 63 -15.97 -2.63 -21.63
N SER A 64 -16.16 -2.99 -22.89
CA SER A 64 -17.04 -2.27 -23.83
C SER A 64 -18.45 -2.03 -23.30
N GLU A 65 -18.97 -3.01 -22.56
CA GLU A 65 -20.30 -3.07 -21.96
C GLU A 65 -20.47 -2.10 -20.78
N LEU A 66 -19.39 -1.66 -20.13
CA LEU A 66 -19.44 -0.76 -18.98
C LEU A 66 -19.22 0.72 -19.34
N ARG A 67 -18.65 1.00 -20.52
CA ARG A 67 -18.29 2.35 -20.99
C ARG A 67 -19.41 3.38 -20.86
N MET A 68 -20.61 3.01 -21.29
CA MET A 68 -21.76 3.92 -21.20
C MET A 68 -22.12 4.22 -19.74
N THR A 69 -22.14 3.18 -18.90
CA THR A 69 -22.49 3.28 -17.49
C THR A 69 -21.49 4.15 -16.72
N PHE A 70 -20.18 3.91 -16.86
CA PHE A 70 -19.17 4.72 -16.17
C PHE A 70 -19.12 6.15 -16.72
N ARG A 71 -19.40 6.36 -18.02
CA ARG A 71 -19.53 7.70 -18.59
C ARG A 71 -20.70 8.48 -17.98
N ILE A 72 -21.87 7.85 -17.82
CA ILE A 72 -23.03 8.49 -17.19
C ILE A 72 -22.68 8.90 -15.76
N LEU A 73 -22.06 8.02 -14.98
CA LEU A 73 -21.65 8.32 -13.61
C LEU A 73 -20.66 9.49 -13.57
N LYS A 74 -19.59 9.42 -14.36
CA LYS A 74 -18.56 10.46 -14.45
C LYS A 74 -19.13 11.82 -14.83
N ASN A 75 -20.07 11.87 -15.79
CA ASN A 75 -20.70 13.11 -16.23
C ASN A 75 -21.60 13.75 -15.17
N ASN A 76 -22.00 12.99 -14.15
CA ASN A 76 -22.80 13.47 -13.03
C ASN A 76 -21.98 13.57 -11.72
N ASP A 77 -20.64 13.54 -11.81
CA ASP A 77 -19.72 13.58 -10.66
C ASP A 77 -19.90 12.42 -9.67
N PHE A 78 -20.40 11.27 -10.13
CA PHE A 78 -20.49 10.04 -9.34
C PHE A 78 -19.38 9.05 -9.70
N ALA A 79 -18.91 8.30 -8.69
CA ALA A 79 -18.04 7.15 -8.91
C ALA A 79 -18.85 5.84 -9.02
N PRO A 80 -18.32 4.81 -9.68
CA PRO A 80 -18.83 3.45 -9.60
C PRO A 80 -18.96 2.97 -8.16
N TYR A 81 -19.98 2.14 -7.90
CA TYR A 81 -20.27 1.60 -6.56
C TYR A 81 -19.05 1.00 -5.86
N TRP A 82 -18.26 0.18 -6.56
CA TRP A 82 -17.06 -0.45 -6.00
C TRP A 82 -16.00 0.56 -5.58
N ILE A 83 -15.90 1.72 -6.24
CA ILE A 83 -14.96 2.79 -5.84
C ILE A 83 -15.39 3.40 -4.50
N GLU A 84 -16.68 3.71 -4.35
CA GLU A 84 -17.20 4.24 -3.08
C GLU A 84 -17.09 3.21 -1.95
N LEU A 85 -17.43 1.95 -2.23
CA LEU A 85 -17.25 0.85 -1.27
C LEU A 85 -15.78 0.67 -0.87
N GLY A 86 -14.84 0.88 -1.81
CA GLY A 86 -13.41 0.90 -1.53
C GLY A 86 -13.02 1.96 -0.49
N LYS A 87 -13.54 3.19 -0.62
CA LYS A 87 -13.32 4.27 0.36
C LYS A 87 -13.91 3.91 1.72
N GLU A 88 -15.09 3.29 1.76
CA GLU A 88 -15.69 2.83 3.01
C GLU A 88 -14.82 1.77 3.71
N ILE A 89 -14.30 0.79 2.96
CA ILE A 89 -13.40 -0.23 3.49
C ILE A 89 -12.15 0.42 4.11
N ASP A 90 -11.57 1.40 3.41
CA ASP A 90 -10.39 2.12 3.90
C ASP A 90 -10.70 2.90 5.20
N GLY A 91 -11.85 3.57 5.25
CA GLY A 91 -12.34 4.25 6.45
C GLY A 91 -12.60 3.29 7.63
N ASP A 92 -13.16 2.11 7.36
CA ASP A 92 -13.40 1.09 8.39
C ASP A 92 -12.09 0.51 8.94
N PHE A 93 -11.05 0.34 8.11
CA PHE A 93 -9.71 -0.03 8.57
C PHE A 93 -9.05 1.07 9.40
N GLU A 94 -9.22 2.35 9.03
CA GLU A 94 -8.73 3.46 9.82
C GLU A 94 -9.41 3.49 11.19
N LYS A 95 -10.74 3.35 11.22
CA LYS A 95 -11.51 3.25 12.47
C LYS A 95 -11.05 2.09 13.33
N LEU A 96 -10.83 0.91 12.74
CA LEU A 96 -10.28 -0.26 13.43
C LEU A 96 -8.95 0.08 14.13
N ALA A 97 -8.03 0.71 13.40
CA ALA A 97 -6.72 1.10 13.95
C ALA A 97 -6.86 2.10 15.11
N GLN A 98 -7.75 3.09 14.98
CA GLN A 98 -8.03 4.07 16.03
C GLN A 98 -8.61 3.42 17.30
N GLU A 99 -9.57 2.50 17.16
CA GLU A 99 -10.17 1.77 18.28
C GLU A 99 -9.15 0.90 19.02
N VAL A 100 -8.30 0.19 18.28
CA VAL A 100 -7.21 -0.62 18.87
C VAL A 100 -6.24 0.27 19.63
N GLU A 101 -5.79 1.38 19.05
CA GLU A 101 -4.85 2.28 19.70
C GLU A 101 -5.45 2.98 20.92
N TYR A 102 -6.72 3.37 20.85
CA TYR A 102 -7.46 3.88 22.00
C TYR A 102 -7.54 2.84 23.12
N PHE A 103 -7.84 1.59 22.80
CA PHE A 103 -7.92 0.52 23.79
C PHE A 103 -6.56 0.25 24.44
N LYS A 104 -5.45 0.26 23.68
CA LYS A 104 -4.08 0.15 24.23
C LYS A 104 -3.80 1.24 25.25
N LYS A 105 -4.11 2.50 24.94
CA LYS A 105 -3.94 3.64 25.87
C LYS A 105 -4.80 3.47 27.12
N TYR A 106 -6.05 3.04 26.95
CA TYR A 106 -6.94 2.74 28.08
C TYR A 106 -6.37 1.63 28.97
N THR A 107 -5.86 0.55 28.38
CA THR A 107 -5.21 -0.56 29.10
C THR A 107 -4.03 -0.08 29.93
N LEU A 108 -3.13 0.72 29.34
CA LEU A 108 -1.99 1.30 30.06
C LEU A 108 -2.44 2.11 31.29
N ILE A 109 -3.45 2.97 31.14
CA ILE A 109 -3.96 3.80 32.25
C ILE A 109 -4.53 2.94 33.38
N ILE A 110 -5.21 1.83 33.05
CA ILE A 110 -5.79 0.94 34.05
C ILE A 110 -4.71 0.14 34.78
N LEU A 111 -3.64 -0.27 34.10
CA LEU A 111 -2.59 -1.12 34.65
C LEU A 111 -1.43 -0.35 35.31
N ARG A 112 -1.39 0.98 35.26
CA ARG A 112 -0.38 1.82 35.93
C ARG A 112 -0.21 1.52 37.43
N GLU A 113 -1.29 1.14 38.10
CA GLU A 113 -1.29 0.78 39.52
C GLU A 113 -1.92 -0.60 39.68
N LYS A 114 -1.60 -1.32 40.77
CA LYS A 114 -2.27 -2.60 41.06
C LYS A 114 -3.78 -2.35 41.21
N PRO A 115 -4.61 -2.83 40.27
CA PRO A 115 -6.03 -2.54 40.30
C PRO A 115 -6.68 -3.33 41.45
N SER A 116 -7.68 -2.72 42.09
CA SER A 116 -8.54 -3.47 43.01
C SER A 116 -9.28 -4.58 42.24
N SER A 117 -9.71 -5.64 42.94
CA SER A 117 -10.45 -6.75 42.33
C SER A 117 -11.65 -6.27 41.51
N GLN A 118 -12.38 -5.25 41.99
CA GLN A 118 -13.53 -4.70 41.29
C GLN A 118 -13.15 -3.89 40.03
N ARG A 119 -12.06 -3.10 40.09
CA ARG A 119 -11.56 -2.35 38.93
C ARG A 119 -11.06 -3.29 37.85
N PHE A 120 -10.36 -4.36 38.23
CA PHE A 120 -9.90 -5.39 37.30
C PHE A 120 -11.07 -6.13 36.64
N LYS A 121 -12.10 -6.53 37.39
CA LYS A 121 -13.33 -7.13 36.83
C LYS A 121 -14.02 -6.23 35.81
N ARG A 122 -14.06 -4.91 36.03
CA ARG A 122 -14.63 -3.96 35.07
C ARG A 122 -13.79 -3.87 33.80
N TYR A 123 -12.46 -3.87 33.93
CA TYR A 123 -11.55 -3.90 32.80
C TYR A 123 -11.73 -5.16 31.96
N GLU A 124 -11.76 -6.35 32.57
CA GLU A 124 -11.95 -7.62 31.85
C GLU A 124 -13.26 -7.66 31.06
N ARG A 125 -14.36 -7.16 31.64
CA ARG A 125 -15.64 -7.02 30.92
C ARG A 125 -15.52 -6.09 29.72
N LYS A 126 -14.82 -4.96 29.88
CA LYS A 126 -14.61 -4.01 28.78
C LYS A 126 -13.70 -4.59 27.70
N LYS A 127 -12.66 -5.35 28.06
CA LYS A 127 -11.79 -6.09 27.14
C LYS A 127 -12.56 -7.12 26.32
N ALA A 128 -13.43 -7.90 26.97
CA ALA A 128 -14.29 -8.86 26.28
C ALA A 128 -15.25 -8.21 25.29
N ASN A 129 -15.85 -7.07 25.66
CA ASN A 129 -16.73 -6.32 24.76
C ASN A 129 -15.95 -5.72 23.58
N PHE A 130 -14.78 -5.12 23.84
CA PHE A 130 -13.90 -4.61 22.80
C PHE A 130 -13.55 -5.70 21.77
N TYR A 131 -13.11 -6.89 22.20
CA TYR A 131 -12.83 -7.98 21.27
C TYR A 131 -14.05 -8.43 20.46
N ARG A 132 -15.25 -8.40 21.04
CA ARG A 132 -16.50 -8.70 20.32
C ARG A 132 -16.77 -7.66 19.23
N GLU A 133 -16.65 -6.38 19.57
CA GLU A 133 -16.89 -5.26 18.64
C GLU A 133 -15.89 -5.27 17.49
N ILE A 134 -14.60 -5.48 17.79
CA ILE A 134 -13.55 -5.57 16.77
C ILE A 134 -13.78 -6.77 15.84
N ARG A 135 -14.19 -7.93 16.37
CA ARG A 135 -14.53 -9.09 15.54
C ARG A 135 -15.70 -8.79 14.60
N SER A 136 -16.73 -8.09 15.09
CA SER A 136 -17.86 -7.67 14.27
C SER A 136 -17.40 -6.76 13.13
N LEU A 137 -16.63 -5.72 13.45
CA LEU A 137 -16.11 -4.78 12.45
C LEU A 137 -15.24 -5.49 11.39
N LEU A 138 -14.40 -6.45 11.79
CA LEU A 138 -13.61 -7.24 10.85
C LEU A 138 -14.46 -8.14 9.95
N ASN A 139 -15.55 -8.71 10.45
CA ASN A 139 -16.50 -9.44 9.61
C ASN A 139 -17.16 -8.50 8.59
N ASP A 140 -17.60 -7.32 9.02
CA ASP A 140 -18.21 -6.32 8.14
C ASP A 140 -17.24 -5.91 7.03
N ILE A 141 -15.98 -5.61 7.37
CA ILE A 141 -14.92 -5.33 6.40
C ILE A 141 -14.70 -6.50 5.44
N SER A 142 -14.67 -7.73 5.94
CA SER A 142 -14.50 -8.94 5.11
C SER A 142 -15.62 -9.09 4.08
N HIS A 143 -16.87 -8.85 4.50
CA HIS A 143 -18.02 -8.86 3.61
C HIS A 143 -17.92 -7.75 2.55
N LYS A 144 -17.60 -6.52 2.95
CA LYS A 144 -17.40 -5.40 2.01
C LYS A 144 -16.29 -5.69 1.00
N ILE A 145 -15.17 -6.30 1.42
CA ILE A 145 -14.08 -6.70 0.50
C ILE A 145 -14.58 -7.73 -0.50
N THR A 146 -15.37 -8.70 -0.05
CA THR A 146 -15.97 -9.70 -0.95
C THR A 146 -16.87 -9.03 -1.98
N ASP A 147 -17.76 -8.14 -1.54
CA ASP A 147 -18.66 -7.39 -2.43
C ASP A 147 -17.88 -6.49 -3.40
N TYR A 148 -16.86 -5.77 -2.91
CA TYR A 148 -15.96 -4.98 -3.74
C TYR A 148 -15.33 -5.84 -4.84
N ASN A 149 -14.80 -7.00 -4.49
CA ASN A 149 -14.14 -7.91 -5.44
C ASN A 149 -15.10 -8.48 -6.48
N LEU A 150 -16.37 -8.69 -6.11
CA LEU A 150 -17.41 -9.15 -7.03
C LEU A 150 -17.84 -8.04 -8.01
N HIS A 151 -17.86 -6.78 -7.58
CA HIS A 151 -18.24 -5.64 -8.41
C HIS A 151 -17.09 -5.00 -9.20
N CYS A 152 -15.85 -5.28 -8.81
CA CYS A 152 -14.67 -4.77 -9.49
C CYS A 152 -14.56 -5.41 -10.90
N PRO A 153 -14.63 -4.61 -11.98
CA PRO A 153 -14.68 -5.14 -13.35
C PRO A 153 -13.33 -5.72 -13.82
N THR A 154 -12.27 -5.53 -13.05
CA THR A 154 -10.93 -6.03 -13.40
C THR A 154 -10.30 -6.70 -12.17
N PHE A 155 -10.01 -7.99 -12.28
CA PHE A 155 -9.43 -8.78 -11.20
C PHE A 155 -8.10 -8.20 -10.66
N ARG A 156 -7.34 -7.48 -11.50
CA ARG A 156 -6.07 -6.83 -11.12
C ARG A 156 -6.24 -5.71 -10.10
N GLU A 157 -7.41 -5.08 -10.03
CA GLU A 157 -7.75 -3.99 -9.10
C GLU A 157 -8.54 -4.50 -7.88
N GLY A 158 -8.63 -5.83 -7.72
CA GLY A 158 -9.24 -6.48 -6.56
C GLY A 158 -8.44 -6.25 -5.28
N ARG A 159 -9.15 -6.26 -4.14
CA ARG A 159 -8.57 -6.17 -2.80
C ARG A 159 -8.26 -7.55 -2.26
N ALA A 160 -7.17 -7.68 -1.49
CA ALA A 160 -6.84 -8.93 -0.82
C ALA A 160 -7.91 -9.27 0.23
N ASN A 161 -8.41 -10.51 0.20
CA ASN A 161 -9.32 -11.01 1.24
C ASN A 161 -8.59 -11.07 2.59
N ILE A 162 -9.34 -10.84 3.67
CA ILE A 162 -8.82 -10.95 5.03
C ILE A 162 -9.35 -12.20 5.73
N MET A 163 -8.51 -12.86 6.51
CA MET A 163 -8.95 -13.89 7.45
C MET A 163 -9.22 -13.24 8.81
N VAL A 164 -10.49 -13.19 9.20
CA VAL A 164 -10.93 -12.49 10.42
C VAL A 164 -10.23 -13.03 11.67
N ASP A 165 -10.08 -14.35 11.79
CA ASP A 165 -9.41 -14.95 12.95
C ASP A 165 -7.92 -14.59 13.03
N GLU A 166 -7.21 -14.50 11.90
CA GLU A 166 -5.81 -14.06 11.88
C GLU A 166 -5.67 -12.59 12.29
N ARG A 167 -6.58 -11.73 11.81
CA ARG A 167 -6.61 -10.31 12.18
C ARG A 167 -6.96 -10.13 13.65
N MET A 168 -7.93 -10.89 14.16
CA MET A 168 -8.24 -10.92 15.58
C MET A 168 -7.05 -11.37 16.43
N TYR A 169 -6.32 -12.39 16.00
CA TYR A 169 -5.12 -12.85 16.69
C TYR A 169 -4.06 -11.74 16.78
N GLN A 170 -3.85 -10.98 15.70
CA GLN A 170 -2.92 -9.83 15.71
C GLN A 170 -3.34 -8.78 16.72
N VAL A 171 -4.63 -8.39 16.74
CA VAL A 171 -5.17 -7.42 17.70
C VAL A 171 -5.00 -7.91 19.13
N ILE A 172 -5.38 -9.16 19.42
CA ILE A 172 -5.23 -9.75 20.76
C ILE A 172 -3.76 -9.70 21.19
N ARG A 173 -2.85 -10.14 20.31
CA ARG A 173 -1.41 -10.12 20.59
C ARG A 173 -0.91 -8.71 20.91
N GLU A 174 -1.34 -7.69 20.17
CA GLU A 174 -0.97 -6.29 20.45
C GLU A 174 -1.46 -5.83 21.82
N ILE A 175 -2.69 -6.18 22.20
CA ILE A 175 -3.22 -5.82 23.54
C ILE A 175 -2.48 -6.59 24.63
N GLU A 176 -2.26 -7.89 24.47
CA GLU A 176 -1.57 -8.71 25.49
C GLU A 176 -0.10 -8.29 25.66
N GLN A 177 0.59 -7.87 24.60
CA GLN A 177 1.94 -7.29 24.71
C GLN A 177 1.98 -6.02 25.58
N VAL A 178 0.95 -5.16 25.46
CA VAL A 178 0.82 -3.97 26.32
C VAL A 178 0.58 -4.36 27.79
N ILE A 179 -0.14 -5.45 28.02
CA ILE A 179 -0.40 -5.99 29.37
C ILE A 179 0.91 -6.55 29.97
N GLU A 180 1.59 -7.43 29.24
CA GLU A 180 2.83 -8.09 29.69
C GLU A 180 3.96 -7.09 29.95
N GLY A 181 4.19 -6.14 29.03
CA GLY A 181 5.25 -5.14 29.16
C GLY A 181 5.06 -4.17 30.32
N ASN A 182 3.86 -4.11 30.92
CA ASN A 182 3.59 -3.29 32.11
C ASN A 182 3.57 -4.13 33.41
N ILE A 183 3.51 -5.46 33.32
CA ILE A 183 3.59 -6.37 34.48
C ILE A 183 5.05 -6.77 34.78
N TYR A 184 5.91 -6.79 33.76
CA TYR A 184 7.34 -7.09 33.88
C TYR A 184 8.19 -5.98 33.23
N PRO A 185 8.45 -4.86 33.93
CA PRO A 185 9.32 -3.78 33.44
C PRO A 185 10.80 -4.17 33.41
#